data_AF-A0A9X8N0I1-F1
#
_entry.id   AF-A0A9X8N0I1-F1
#
_cell.length_a   1.000
_cell.length_b   1.000
_cell.length_c   1.000
_cell.angle_alpha   90.00
_cell.angle_beta   90.00
_cell.angle_gamma   90.00
#
_symmetry.space_group_name_H-M   'P 1'
#
loop_
_entity.id
_entity.type
_entity.pdbx_description
1 polymer ?
#
loop_
_entity_poly.entity_id
_entity_poly.type
_entity_poly.pdbx_seq_one_letter_code
_entity_poly.pdbx_strand_id
1 'polypeptide(L)'
;MEESLSESLERIETSHNSRSDAVMESLNVALVRSVGDPGAVMLETWESWLLAMQAHSAVFAATDSDRETVTCKIRQEERHLATTGPQTYLNADTWLDAFYLAVICREATRLDMLAQIPVSLLRDFGGTLDEYTYAWVETLQSFWLRRDDLRTHLVRAVDLSAPEHARIVDAEEMIKLRYPPIMMLYRYLRNDAAGFKEALADAVRWHKEYWTADEDRAHNILGVVALAPLAIACLAKANGIPVEVETDYLPEALLDFAWRDEFDA
;
A
#
# COMPACT_ATOMS: atom_id res chain seq x y z
N MET A 1 -19.43 4.05 -8.28
CA MET A 1 -18.27 3.29 -7.76
C MET A 1 -18.69 2.30 -6.69
N GLU A 2 -19.44 2.71 -5.65
CA GLU A 2 -19.83 1.79 -4.58
C GLU A 2 -20.77 0.65 -5.01
N GLU A 3 -21.70 0.93 -5.93
CA GLU A 3 -22.54 -0.11 -6.55
C GLU A 3 -21.69 -1.13 -7.32
N SER A 4 -20.78 -0.65 -8.15
CA SER A 4 -19.81 -1.47 -8.90
C SER A 4 -18.97 -2.35 -7.96
N LEU A 5 -18.44 -1.76 -6.88
CA LEU A 5 -17.70 -2.49 -5.84
C LEU A 5 -18.56 -3.57 -5.18
N SER A 6 -19.83 -3.28 -4.91
CA SER A 6 -20.76 -4.28 -4.36
C SER A 6 -20.93 -5.47 -5.31
N GLU A 7 -21.14 -5.21 -6.60
CA GLU A 7 -21.26 -6.27 -7.62
C GLU A 7 -19.98 -7.10 -7.77
N SER A 8 -18.81 -6.46 -7.69
CA SER A 8 -17.51 -7.11 -7.70
C SER A 8 -17.35 -8.03 -6.49
N LEU A 9 -17.74 -7.56 -5.30
CA LEU A 9 -17.67 -8.33 -4.05
C LEU A 9 -18.62 -9.53 -4.02
N GLU A 10 -19.80 -9.44 -4.65
CA GLU A 10 -20.74 -10.57 -4.78
C GLU A 10 -20.14 -11.74 -5.58
N ARG A 11 -19.20 -11.45 -6.50
CA ARG A 11 -18.60 -12.43 -7.41
C ARG A 11 -17.11 -12.71 -7.12
N ILE A 12 -16.57 -12.16 -6.03
CA ILE A 12 -15.14 -12.22 -5.70
C ILE A 12 -14.63 -13.65 -5.50
N GLU A 13 -15.49 -14.56 -5.03
CA GLU A 13 -15.13 -15.95 -4.78
C GLU A 13 -14.80 -16.71 -6.07
N THR A 14 -15.51 -16.41 -7.16
CA THR A 14 -15.55 -17.25 -8.37
C THR A 14 -14.98 -16.58 -9.63
N SER A 15 -14.74 -15.26 -9.62
CA SER A 15 -14.33 -14.50 -10.82
C SER A 15 -13.03 -13.71 -10.60
N HIS A 16 -12.00 -13.99 -11.40
CA HIS A 16 -10.74 -13.23 -11.37
C HIS A 16 -10.92 -11.78 -11.81
N ASN A 17 -11.80 -11.51 -12.77
CA ASN A 17 -12.13 -10.14 -13.16
C ASN A 17 -12.75 -9.41 -11.97
N SER A 18 -13.69 -10.04 -11.26
CA SER A 18 -14.32 -9.43 -10.08
C SER A 18 -13.35 -9.26 -8.91
N ARG A 19 -12.32 -10.10 -8.78
CA ARG A 19 -11.21 -9.89 -7.84
C ARG A 19 -10.37 -8.67 -8.22
N SER A 20 -9.98 -8.56 -9.50
CA SER A 20 -9.25 -7.40 -10.02
C SER A 20 -10.04 -6.10 -9.83
N ASP A 21 -11.33 -6.13 -10.17
CA ASP A 21 -12.24 -4.99 -10.03
C ASP A 21 -12.44 -4.64 -8.54
N ALA A 22 -12.66 -5.61 -7.66
CA ALA A 22 -12.79 -5.36 -6.22
C ALA A 22 -11.54 -4.71 -5.62
N VAL A 23 -10.33 -5.15 -6.02
CA VAL A 23 -9.06 -4.54 -5.59
C VAL A 23 -9.00 -3.08 -6.03
N MET A 24 -9.19 -2.81 -7.32
CA MET A 24 -9.14 -1.45 -7.87
C MET A 24 -10.22 -0.53 -7.29
N GLU A 25 -11.48 -0.98 -7.28
CA GLU A 25 -12.63 -0.19 -6.87
C GLU A 25 -12.64 0.11 -5.38
N SER A 26 -12.20 -0.84 -4.54
CA SER A 26 -12.15 -0.62 -3.09
C SER A 26 -11.16 0.47 -2.72
N LEU A 27 -9.97 0.50 -3.34
CA LEU A 27 -9.00 1.59 -3.14
C LEU A 27 -9.54 2.91 -3.67
N ASN A 28 -10.14 2.93 -4.87
CA ASN A 28 -10.74 4.15 -5.42
C ASN A 28 -11.85 4.72 -4.53
N VAL A 29 -12.71 3.87 -3.95
CA VAL A 29 -13.74 4.31 -2.99
C VAL A 29 -13.10 4.89 -1.74
N ALA A 30 -12.04 4.27 -1.20
CA ALA A 30 -11.31 4.80 -0.04
C ALA A 30 -10.74 6.20 -0.31
N LEU A 31 -10.08 6.37 -1.47
CA LEU A 31 -9.51 7.64 -1.89
C LEU A 31 -10.58 8.71 -2.15
N VAL A 32 -11.69 8.37 -2.81
CA VAL A 32 -12.80 9.32 -3.03
C VAL A 32 -13.43 9.76 -1.72
N ARG A 33 -13.57 8.87 -0.74
CA ARG A 33 -14.05 9.26 0.59
C ARG A 33 -13.10 10.23 1.27
N SER A 34 -11.79 10.04 1.14
CA SER A 34 -10.79 11.01 1.63
C SER A 34 -10.86 12.38 0.96
N VAL A 35 -11.44 12.52 -0.24
CA VAL A 35 -11.72 13.85 -0.83
C VAL A 35 -12.84 14.58 -0.07
N GLY A 36 -13.91 13.86 0.27
CA GLY A 36 -15.04 14.40 1.02
C GLY A 36 -14.79 14.51 2.53
N ASP A 37 -13.77 13.79 3.02
CA ASP A 37 -13.38 13.69 4.41
C ASP A 37 -11.83 13.71 4.54
N PRO A 38 -11.17 14.87 4.32
CA PRO A 38 -9.70 14.96 4.26
C PRO A 38 -8.99 14.56 5.57
N GLY A 39 -9.64 14.75 6.71
CA GLY A 39 -9.15 14.29 8.01
C GLY A 39 -9.42 12.81 8.29
N ALA A 40 -10.18 12.14 7.41
CA ALA A 40 -10.71 10.80 7.59
C ALA A 40 -11.45 10.61 8.92
N VAL A 41 -12.32 11.53 9.33
CA VAL A 41 -13.01 11.47 10.65
C VAL A 41 -14.38 10.78 10.60
N MET A 42 -14.86 10.40 9.42
CA MET A 42 -16.13 9.71 9.24
C MET A 42 -15.97 8.20 9.29
N LEU A 43 -16.94 7.51 9.90
CA LEU A 43 -16.98 6.06 10.03
C LEU A 43 -16.88 5.38 8.65
N GLU A 44 -17.61 5.88 7.67
CA GLU A 44 -17.67 5.32 6.33
C GLU A 44 -16.32 5.46 5.58
N THR A 45 -15.50 6.44 5.96
CA THR A 45 -14.11 6.54 5.48
C THR A 45 -13.29 5.42 6.10
N TRP A 46 -13.40 5.14 7.40
CA TRP A 46 -12.68 4.02 8.01
C TRP A 46 -13.10 2.67 7.41
N GLU A 47 -14.40 2.46 7.20
CA GLU A 47 -14.94 1.24 6.58
C GLU A 47 -14.39 1.02 5.17
N SER A 48 -14.22 2.08 4.36
CA SER A 48 -13.70 1.95 3.00
C SER A 48 -12.20 1.61 2.99
N TRP A 49 -11.41 2.18 3.90
CA TRP A 49 -10.00 1.84 4.08
C TRP A 49 -9.80 0.40 4.56
N LEU A 50 -10.61 -0.05 5.53
CA LEU A 50 -10.65 -1.44 5.98
C LEU A 50 -11.05 -2.39 4.85
N LEU A 51 -12.04 -2.02 4.04
CA LEU A 51 -12.48 -2.83 2.91
C LEU A 51 -11.40 -2.94 1.83
N ALA A 52 -10.72 -1.84 1.49
CA ALA A 52 -9.60 -1.83 0.56
C ALA A 52 -8.49 -2.78 1.02
N MET A 53 -8.10 -2.66 2.30
CA MET A 53 -7.13 -3.55 2.93
C MET A 53 -7.57 -5.03 2.86
N GLN A 54 -8.84 -5.32 3.17
CA GLN A 54 -9.40 -6.67 3.15
C GLN A 54 -9.37 -7.28 1.75
N ALA A 55 -9.82 -6.54 0.72
CA ALA A 55 -9.85 -6.99 -0.67
C ALA A 55 -8.44 -7.27 -1.20
N HIS A 56 -7.49 -6.37 -0.99
CA HIS A 56 -6.10 -6.55 -1.42
C HIS A 56 -5.45 -7.76 -0.74
N SER A 57 -5.61 -7.91 0.57
CA SER A 57 -5.04 -9.05 1.30
C SER A 57 -5.67 -10.37 0.86
N ALA A 58 -6.98 -10.40 0.59
CA ALA A 58 -7.71 -11.61 0.23
C ALA A 58 -7.24 -12.19 -1.10
N VAL A 59 -7.01 -11.35 -2.11
CA VAL A 59 -6.55 -11.83 -3.42
C VAL A 59 -5.13 -12.38 -3.36
N PHE A 60 -4.27 -11.83 -2.50
CA PHE A 60 -2.93 -12.35 -2.24
C PHE A 60 -2.94 -13.63 -1.40
N ALA A 61 -3.86 -13.76 -0.44
CA ALA A 61 -4.05 -15.02 0.28
C ALA A 61 -4.38 -16.16 -0.70
N ALA A 62 -5.16 -15.88 -1.75
CA ALA A 62 -5.52 -16.85 -2.78
C ALA A 62 -4.36 -17.28 -3.70
N THR A 63 -3.14 -16.82 -3.45
CA THR A 63 -1.93 -17.24 -4.19
C THR A 63 -1.23 -18.44 -3.53
N ASP A 64 -1.68 -18.86 -2.35
CA ASP A 64 -1.19 -20.04 -1.64
C ASP A 64 -1.45 -21.32 -2.48
N SER A 65 -0.39 -21.87 -3.08
CA SER A 65 -0.46 -23.07 -3.91
C SER A 65 -0.72 -24.36 -3.13
N ASP A 66 -0.59 -24.35 -1.80
CA ASP A 66 -0.77 -25.53 -0.96
C ASP A 66 -2.24 -25.79 -0.63
N ARG A 67 -3.13 -24.87 -1.01
CA ARG A 67 -4.58 -24.94 -0.77
C ARG A 67 -5.33 -24.87 -2.08
N GLU A 68 -6.51 -25.49 -2.11
CA GLU A 68 -7.48 -25.30 -3.21
C GLU A 68 -8.33 -24.04 -3.01
N THR A 69 -8.54 -23.64 -1.75
CA THR A 69 -9.36 -22.49 -1.38
C THR A 69 -8.82 -21.87 -0.10
N VAL A 70 -8.88 -20.55 -0.03
CA VAL A 70 -8.56 -19.78 1.18
C VAL A 70 -9.82 -19.13 1.74
N THR A 71 -9.94 -19.14 3.07
CA THR A 71 -10.99 -18.41 3.77
C THR A 71 -10.45 -17.06 4.17
N CYS A 72 -11.15 -15.99 3.81
CA CYS A 72 -10.82 -14.63 4.22
C CYS A 72 -12.08 -13.89 4.68
N LYS A 73 -11.90 -12.92 5.57
CA LYS A 73 -12.99 -12.07 6.07
C LYS A 73 -13.02 -10.75 5.30
N ILE A 74 -14.15 -10.46 4.66
CA ILE A 74 -14.41 -9.21 3.92
C ILE A 74 -15.77 -8.67 4.37
N ARG A 75 -15.84 -7.43 4.86
CA ARG A 75 -17.05 -6.84 5.47
C ARG A 75 -17.72 -7.72 6.52
N GLN A 76 -16.93 -8.30 7.42
CA GLN A 76 -17.40 -9.24 8.44
C GLN A 76 -17.99 -10.56 7.91
N GLU A 77 -18.03 -10.76 6.59
CA GLU A 77 -18.48 -12.01 5.98
C GLU A 77 -17.28 -12.90 5.67
N GLU A 78 -17.40 -14.20 5.98
CA GLU A 78 -16.45 -15.20 5.50
C GLU A 78 -16.66 -15.39 3.99
N ARG A 79 -15.54 -15.31 3.26
CA ARG A 79 -15.46 -15.52 1.82
C ARG A 79 -14.48 -16.64 1.52
N HIS A 80 -14.82 -17.46 0.53
CA HIS A 80 -14.01 -18.60 0.12
C HIS A 80 -13.46 -18.37 -1.29
N LEU A 81 -12.19 -17.96 -1.38
CA LEU A 81 -11.54 -17.69 -2.65
C LEU A 81 -10.82 -18.94 -3.13
N ALA A 82 -11.21 -19.46 -4.30
CA ALA A 82 -10.42 -20.46 -5.00
C ALA A 82 -8.99 -19.95 -5.23
N THR A 83 -7.99 -20.78 -4.97
CA THR A 83 -6.60 -20.41 -5.21
C THR A 83 -6.35 -20.23 -6.70
N THR A 84 -5.42 -19.33 -7.01
CA THR A 84 -5.17 -18.93 -8.39
C THR A 84 -3.70 -19.04 -8.73
N GLY A 85 -3.43 -19.37 -10.00
CA GLY A 85 -2.12 -19.23 -10.59
C GLY A 85 -1.82 -17.76 -10.93
N PRO A 86 -0.86 -17.51 -11.83
CA PRO A 86 -0.50 -16.16 -12.24
C PRO A 86 -1.67 -15.31 -12.74
N GLN A 87 -1.88 -14.17 -12.07
CA GLN A 87 -2.84 -13.15 -12.48
C GLN A 87 -2.14 -11.79 -12.55
N THR A 88 -2.33 -11.06 -13.63
CA THR A 88 -1.63 -9.79 -13.92
C THR A 88 -1.87 -8.67 -12.89
N TYR A 89 -3.00 -8.72 -12.18
CA TYR A 89 -3.35 -7.77 -11.12
C TYR A 89 -2.69 -8.11 -9.77
N LEU A 90 -1.97 -9.22 -9.67
CA LEU A 90 -1.25 -9.66 -8.45
C LEU A 90 0.26 -9.39 -8.55
N ASN A 91 0.62 -8.30 -9.21
CA ASN A 91 2.01 -7.89 -9.42
C ASN A 91 2.59 -7.19 -8.17
N ALA A 92 3.85 -6.77 -8.26
CA ALA A 92 4.56 -6.16 -7.14
C ALA A 92 4.03 -4.79 -6.71
N ASP A 93 3.49 -3.96 -7.61
CA ASP A 93 2.88 -2.67 -7.22
C ASP A 93 1.60 -2.90 -6.41
N THR A 94 0.75 -3.84 -6.82
CA THR A 94 -0.45 -4.19 -6.04
C THR A 94 -0.10 -4.82 -4.69
N TRP A 95 1.02 -5.54 -4.61
CA TRP A 95 1.54 -6.02 -3.32
C TRP A 95 1.96 -4.86 -2.41
N LEU A 96 2.61 -3.82 -2.96
CA LEU A 96 2.98 -2.63 -2.20
C LEU A 96 1.74 -1.93 -1.65
N ASP A 97 0.69 -1.75 -2.46
CA ASP A 97 -0.58 -1.18 -2.02
C ASP A 97 -1.20 -2.02 -0.89
N ALA A 98 -1.24 -3.35 -1.05
CA ALA A 98 -1.73 -4.27 -0.02
C ALA A 98 -0.96 -4.13 1.30
N PHE A 99 0.36 -4.04 1.22
CA PHE A 99 1.24 -3.90 2.38
C PHE A 99 1.02 -2.54 3.07
N TYR A 100 0.97 -1.44 2.32
CA TYR A 100 0.71 -0.11 2.87
C TYR A 100 -0.66 -0.01 3.54
N LEU A 101 -1.70 -0.54 2.90
CA LEU A 101 -3.06 -0.59 3.46
C LEU A 101 -3.09 -1.37 4.79
N ALA A 102 -2.40 -2.52 4.86
CA ALA A 102 -2.31 -3.31 6.08
C ALA A 102 -1.51 -2.61 7.19
N VAL A 103 -0.45 -1.87 6.84
CA VAL A 103 0.27 -0.99 7.79
C VAL A 103 -0.64 0.11 8.33
N ILE A 104 -1.36 0.81 7.44
CA ILE A 104 -2.28 1.90 7.81
C ILE A 104 -3.39 1.38 8.73
N CYS A 105 -3.94 0.19 8.44
CA CYS A 105 -4.97 -0.43 9.27
C CYS A 105 -4.44 -1.18 10.50
N ARG A 106 -3.11 -1.21 10.73
CA ARG A 106 -2.45 -1.92 11.86
C ARG A 106 -2.76 -3.42 11.93
N GLU A 107 -2.89 -4.07 10.78
CA GLU A 107 -3.27 -5.49 10.66
C GLU A 107 -2.05 -6.42 10.59
N ALA A 108 -1.49 -6.77 11.76
CA ALA A 108 -0.25 -7.57 11.84
C ALA A 108 -0.37 -8.94 11.15
N THR A 109 -1.48 -9.66 11.33
CA THR A 109 -1.69 -10.99 10.73
C THR A 109 -1.64 -10.94 9.20
N ARG A 110 -2.16 -9.87 8.60
CA ARG A 110 -2.14 -9.69 7.13
C ARG A 110 -0.77 -9.29 6.64
N LEU A 111 -0.05 -8.47 7.40
CA LEU A 111 1.36 -8.15 7.12
C LEU A 111 2.24 -9.39 7.18
N ASP A 112 2.03 -10.28 8.16
CA ASP A 112 2.74 -11.56 8.26
C ASP A 112 2.51 -12.44 7.03
N MET A 113 1.25 -12.53 6.58
CA MET A 113 0.90 -13.27 5.37
C MET A 113 1.51 -12.63 4.12
N LEU A 114 1.36 -11.32 3.92
CA LEU A 114 1.91 -10.61 2.75
C LEU A 114 3.43 -10.74 2.69
N ALA A 115 4.12 -10.66 3.84
CA ALA A 115 5.58 -10.73 3.90
C ALA A 115 6.16 -12.11 3.60
N GLN A 116 5.34 -13.15 3.58
CA GLN A 116 5.73 -14.52 3.24
C GLN A 116 5.59 -14.83 1.74
N ILE A 117 4.93 -13.96 0.96
CA ILE A 117 4.72 -14.19 -0.47
C ILE A 117 6.07 -14.11 -1.20
N PRO A 118 6.49 -15.16 -1.94
CA PRO A 118 7.76 -15.13 -2.65
C PRO A 118 7.79 -14.04 -3.71
N VAL A 119 8.85 -13.23 -3.75
CA VAL A 119 9.03 -12.20 -4.80
C VAL A 119 9.12 -12.81 -6.19
N SER A 120 9.60 -14.06 -6.31
CA SER A 120 9.54 -14.80 -7.58
C SER A 120 8.11 -14.98 -8.09
N LEU A 121 7.15 -15.19 -7.19
CA LEU A 121 5.75 -15.32 -7.56
C LEU A 121 5.20 -14.00 -8.12
N LEU A 122 5.55 -12.87 -7.49
CA LEU A 122 5.17 -11.54 -7.97
C LEU A 122 5.78 -11.22 -9.35
N ARG A 123 6.97 -11.74 -9.65
CA ARG A 123 7.61 -11.63 -10.97
C ARG A 123 6.89 -12.46 -12.03
N ASP A 124 6.41 -13.64 -11.65
CA ASP A 124 5.65 -14.51 -12.55
C ASP A 124 4.26 -13.92 -12.85
N PHE A 125 3.73 -13.10 -11.94
CA PHE A 125 2.37 -12.55 -11.98
C PHE A 125 2.20 -11.34 -12.90
N GLY A 126 3.05 -11.23 -13.92
CA GLY A 126 2.84 -10.37 -15.08
C GLY A 126 3.17 -8.89 -14.88
N GLY A 127 3.42 -8.23 -16.01
CA GLY A 127 3.88 -6.85 -16.08
C GLY A 127 5.40 -6.75 -16.07
N THR A 128 5.95 -6.00 -17.02
CA THR A 128 7.34 -5.54 -16.88
C THR A 128 7.28 -4.43 -15.82
N LEU A 129 7.93 -4.63 -14.69
CA LEU A 129 8.15 -3.63 -13.65
C LEU A 129 9.66 -3.38 -13.53
N ASP A 130 10.03 -2.18 -13.08
CA ASP A 130 11.43 -1.89 -12.83
C ASP A 130 11.96 -2.73 -11.66
N GLU A 131 13.25 -3.10 -11.73
CA GLU A 131 13.88 -3.96 -10.72
C GLU A 131 13.86 -3.36 -9.31
N TYR A 132 13.76 -2.03 -9.19
CA TYR A 132 13.63 -1.36 -7.89
C TYR A 132 12.37 -1.81 -7.15
N THR A 133 11.25 -2.05 -7.84
CA THR A 133 9.97 -2.41 -7.21
C THR A 133 10.14 -3.71 -6.43
N TYR A 134 10.78 -4.71 -7.04
CA TYR A 134 11.04 -5.99 -6.38
C TYR A 134 12.04 -5.86 -5.22
N ALA A 135 13.11 -5.08 -5.38
CA ALA A 135 14.04 -4.82 -4.29
C ALA A 135 13.37 -4.09 -3.11
N TRP A 136 12.39 -3.22 -3.41
CA TRP A 136 11.61 -2.53 -2.41
C TRP A 136 10.64 -3.46 -1.68
N VAL A 137 9.97 -4.38 -2.40
CA VAL A 137 9.20 -5.47 -1.78
C VAL A 137 10.09 -6.30 -0.84
N GLU A 138 11.25 -6.77 -1.30
CA GLU A 138 12.20 -7.55 -0.48
C GLU A 138 12.62 -6.77 0.78
N THR A 139 12.81 -5.45 0.65
CA THR A 139 13.12 -4.55 1.78
C THR A 139 12.00 -4.54 2.81
N LEU A 140 10.75 -4.32 2.39
CA LEU A 140 9.59 -4.27 3.28
C LEU A 140 9.30 -5.63 3.93
N GLN A 141 9.45 -6.73 3.19
CA GLN A 141 9.34 -8.09 3.73
C GLN A 141 10.39 -8.35 4.82
N SER A 142 11.64 -8.01 4.52
CA SER A 142 12.77 -8.20 5.45
C SER A 142 12.66 -7.30 6.66
N PHE A 143 12.13 -6.08 6.48
CA PHE A 143 11.82 -5.16 7.57
C PHE A 143 10.77 -5.75 8.51
N TRP A 144 9.62 -6.15 7.97
CA TRP A 144 8.51 -6.67 8.76
C TRP A 144 8.89 -7.95 9.51
N LEU A 145 9.50 -8.90 8.80
CA LEU A 145 9.92 -10.18 9.36
C LEU A 145 11.25 -10.11 10.13
N ARG A 146 11.84 -8.92 10.28
CA ARG A 146 13.09 -8.66 11.00
C ARG A 146 14.24 -9.57 10.54
N ARG A 147 14.38 -9.74 9.22
CA ARG A 147 15.44 -10.56 8.61
C ARG A 147 16.77 -9.80 8.57
N ASP A 148 17.87 -10.54 8.65
CA ASP A 148 19.23 -9.98 8.67
C ASP A 148 19.67 -9.35 7.34
N ASP A 149 18.99 -9.69 6.24
CA ASP A 149 19.26 -9.20 4.88
C ASP A 149 18.57 -7.85 4.56
N LEU A 150 17.82 -7.26 5.50
CA LEU A 150 17.15 -5.96 5.34
C LEU A 150 18.08 -4.88 4.78
N ARG A 151 19.29 -4.76 5.33
CA ARG A 151 20.26 -3.75 4.88
C ARG A 151 20.62 -3.94 3.40
N THR A 152 20.81 -5.19 2.98
CA THR A 152 21.20 -5.54 1.61
C THR A 152 20.11 -5.14 0.63
N HIS A 153 18.86 -5.48 0.94
CA HIS A 153 17.72 -5.11 0.10
C HIS A 153 17.48 -3.61 0.05
N LEU A 154 17.62 -2.90 1.18
CA LEU A 154 17.46 -1.45 1.22
C LEU A 154 18.50 -0.73 0.36
N VAL A 155 19.78 -1.13 0.43
CA VAL A 155 20.84 -0.56 -0.42
C VAL A 155 20.52 -0.84 -1.89
N ARG A 156 20.11 -2.06 -2.22
CA ARG A 156 19.71 -2.43 -3.58
C ARG A 156 18.53 -1.58 -4.09
N ALA A 157 17.52 -1.32 -3.27
CA ALA A 157 16.38 -0.47 -3.63
C ALA A 157 16.81 0.98 -3.89
N VAL A 158 17.73 1.52 -3.08
CA VAL A 158 18.33 2.85 -3.30
C VAL A 158 19.11 2.88 -4.61
N ASP A 159 20.01 1.93 -4.85
CA ASP A 159 20.82 1.91 -6.07
C ASP A 159 19.95 1.80 -7.33
N LEU A 160 18.94 0.91 -7.31
CA LEU A 160 18.04 0.70 -8.45
C LEU A 160 17.04 1.84 -8.67
N SER A 161 16.88 2.75 -7.70
CA SER A 161 16.05 3.97 -7.86
C SER A 161 16.77 5.10 -8.61
N ALA A 162 18.05 4.92 -8.93
CA ALA A 162 18.80 5.92 -9.68
C ALA A 162 18.26 6.04 -11.13
N PRO A 163 18.26 7.25 -11.74
CA PRO A 163 17.67 7.47 -13.07
C PRO A 163 18.21 6.57 -14.19
N GLU A 164 19.47 6.13 -14.09
CA GLU A 164 20.11 5.22 -15.05
C GLU A 164 19.52 3.80 -15.06
N HIS A 165 18.82 3.41 -13.99
CA HIS A 165 18.20 2.10 -13.83
C HIS A 165 16.70 2.09 -14.15
N ALA A 166 16.06 3.25 -14.15
CA ALA A 166 14.64 3.40 -14.50
C ALA A 166 14.41 3.07 -15.98
N ARG A 167 13.50 2.13 -16.25
CA ARG A 167 13.10 1.71 -17.60
C ARG A 167 11.64 1.96 -17.87
N ILE A 168 10.79 1.92 -16.85
CA ILE A 168 9.33 1.94 -17.00
C ILE A 168 8.75 3.17 -16.32
N VAL A 169 9.08 3.36 -15.04
CA VAL A 169 8.76 4.58 -14.29
C VAL A 169 9.63 5.70 -14.83
N ASP A 170 9.03 6.84 -15.14
CA ASP A 170 9.81 8.00 -15.59
C ASP A 170 10.62 8.63 -14.44
N ALA A 171 11.62 9.43 -14.78
CA ALA A 171 12.51 10.02 -13.80
C ALA A 171 11.80 10.95 -12.79
N GLU A 172 10.72 11.62 -13.20
CA GLU A 172 9.97 12.50 -12.32
C GLU A 172 9.17 11.68 -11.29
N GLU A 173 8.45 10.66 -11.73
CA GLU A 173 7.71 9.75 -10.85
C GLU A 173 8.67 9.03 -9.87
N MET A 174 9.82 8.56 -10.36
CA MET A 174 10.84 7.94 -9.53
C MET A 174 11.30 8.85 -8.39
N ILE A 175 11.68 10.09 -8.72
CA ILE A 175 12.21 11.07 -7.75
C ILE A 175 11.12 11.53 -6.78
N LYS A 176 9.91 11.80 -7.28
CA LYS A 176 8.86 12.47 -6.50
C LYS A 176 7.96 11.50 -5.75
N LEU A 177 7.76 10.27 -6.22
CA LEU A 177 6.83 9.31 -5.62
C LEU A 177 7.52 8.05 -5.09
N ARG A 178 8.44 7.45 -5.84
CA ARG A 178 8.99 6.11 -5.51
C ARG A 178 10.18 6.14 -4.55
N TYR A 179 11.11 7.08 -4.74
CA TYR A 179 12.28 7.25 -3.87
C TYR A 179 11.97 7.77 -2.45
N PRO A 180 11.05 8.73 -2.24
CA PRO A 180 10.80 9.29 -0.91
C PRO A 180 10.46 8.27 0.20
N PRO A 181 9.58 7.27 0.01
CA PRO A 181 9.32 6.27 1.04
C PRO A 181 10.55 5.41 1.40
N ILE A 182 11.48 5.20 0.46
CA ILE A 182 12.76 4.51 0.72
C ILE A 182 13.61 5.35 1.68
N MET A 183 13.72 6.66 1.42
CA MET A 183 14.44 7.59 2.30
C MET A 183 13.79 7.68 3.69
N MET A 184 12.46 7.75 3.75
CA MET A 184 11.73 7.75 5.02
C MET A 184 12.00 6.48 5.83
N LEU A 185 11.92 5.29 5.22
CA LEU A 185 12.23 4.04 5.91
C LEU A 185 13.70 3.99 6.36
N TYR A 186 14.64 4.47 5.54
CA TYR A 186 16.05 4.57 5.92
C TYR A 186 16.24 5.43 7.18
N ARG A 187 15.62 6.61 7.25
CA ARG A 187 15.69 7.51 8.42
C ARG A 187 15.05 6.89 9.65
N TYR A 188 13.90 6.26 9.47
CA TYR A 188 13.22 5.49 10.51
C TYR A 188 14.14 4.40 11.09
N LEU A 189 14.77 3.58 10.24
CA LEU A 189 15.68 2.49 10.66
C LEU A 189 16.93 2.99 11.39
N ARG A 190 17.36 4.22 11.13
CA ARG A 190 18.48 4.86 11.85
C ARG A 190 18.07 5.52 13.16
N ASN A 191 16.78 5.50 13.51
CA ASN A 191 16.22 6.25 14.62
C ASN A 191 16.55 7.76 14.52
N ASP A 192 16.57 8.29 13.29
CA ASP A 192 16.89 9.68 12.97
C ASP A 192 15.59 10.48 12.83
N ALA A 193 15.02 10.92 13.96
CA ALA A 193 13.74 11.62 13.99
C ALA A 193 13.75 12.95 13.22
N ALA A 194 14.86 13.70 13.27
CA ALA A 194 15.00 14.96 12.55
C ALA A 194 15.05 14.72 11.04
N GLY A 195 15.90 13.79 10.58
CA GLY A 195 15.97 13.44 9.17
C GLY A 195 14.70 12.76 8.66
N PHE A 196 13.97 12.03 9.51
CA PHE A 196 12.66 11.48 9.16
C PHE A 196 11.63 12.60 8.91
N LYS A 197 11.58 13.61 9.78
CA LYS A 197 10.69 14.77 9.62
C LYS A 197 10.96 15.51 8.30
N GLU A 198 12.23 15.74 7.98
CA GLU A 198 12.63 16.34 6.70
C GLU A 198 12.22 15.48 5.52
N ALA A 199 12.50 14.17 5.56
CA ALA A 199 12.15 13.24 4.49
C ALA A 199 10.63 13.13 4.26
N LEU A 200 9.83 13.15 5.34
CA LEU A 200 8.37 13.15 5.24
C LEU A 200 7.85 14.46 4.63
N ALA A 201 8.38 15.61 5.06
CA ALA A 201 8.00 16.90 4.50
C ALA A 201 8.31 16.98 2.99
N ASP A 202 9.47 16.47 2.58
CA ASP A 202 9.84 16.36 1.17
C ASP A 202 8.94 15.41 0.40
N ALA A 203 8.61 14.24 0.97
CA ALA A 203 7.69 13.28 0.34
C ALA A 203 6.32 13.89 0.06
N VAL A 204 5.74 14.60 1.03
CA VAL A 204 4.43 15.29 0.87
C VAL A 204 4.52 16.41 -0.15
N ARG A 205 5.59 17.23 -0.09
CA ARG A 205 5.80 18.33 -1.03
C ARG A 205 5.94 17.81 -2.46
N TRP A 206 6.73 16.77 -2.68
CA TRP A 206 6.93 16.18 -4.00
C TRP A 206 5.70 15.42 -4.51
N HIS A 207 4.95 14.75 -3.63
CA HIS A 207 3.65 14.16 -3.99
C HIS A 207 2.70 15.23 -4.52
N LYS A 208 2.56 16.35 -3.81
CA LYS A 208 1.79 17.51 -4.29
C LYS A 208 2.30 18.01 -5.63
N GLU A 209 3.60 18.29 -5.75
CA GLU A 209 4.21 18.80 -6.98
C GLU A 209 4.00 17.89 -8.18
N TYR A 210 4.01 16.56 -7.99
CA TYR A 210 3.77 15.60 -9.06
C TYR A 210 2.30 15.61 -9.48
N TRP A 211 1.38 15.43 -8.53
CA TRP A 211 -0.05 15.28 -8.82
C TRP A 211 -0.72 16.58 -9.22
N THR A 212 -0.15 17.75 -8.93
CA THR A 212 -0.69 19.05 -9.40
C THR A 212 0.11 19.66 -10.55
N ALA A 213 0.96 18.89 -11.23
CA ALA A 213 1.81 19.40 -12.32
C ALA A 213 1.00 19.82 -13.55
N ASP A 214 -0.13 19.14 -13.80
CA ASP A 214 -1.04 19.39 -14.91
C ASP A 214 -2.48 18.97 -14.56
N GLU A 215 -3.41 19.28 -15.45
CA GLU A 215 -4.85 19.04 -15.24
C GLU A 215 -5.19 17.55 -15.17
N ASP A 216 -4.57 16.69 -15.98
CA ASP A 216 -4.86 15.26 -16.00
C ASP A 216 -4.40 14.60 -14.69
N ARG A 217 -3.20 14.95 -14.21
CA ARG A 217 -2.69 14.50 -12.91
C ARG A 217 -3.51 15.03 -11.75
N ALA A 218 -3.97 16.28 -11.80
CA ALA A 218 -4.73 16.90 -10.72
C ALA A 218 -6.11 16.25 -10.51
N HIS A 219 -6.68 15.66 -11.57
CA HIS A 219 -7.93 14.90 -11.50
C HIS A 219 -7.73 13.40 -11.25
N ASN A 220 -6.49 12.93 -11.10
CA ASN A 220 -6.22 11.53 -10.82
C ASN A 220 -6.42 11.21 -9.34
N ILE A 221 -7.29 10.24 -9.07
CA ILE A 221 -7.67 9.84 -7.71
C ILE A 221 -6.49 9.30 -6.88
N LEU A 222 -5.49 8.72 -7.53
CA LEU A 222 -4.29 8.20 -6.87
C LEU A 222 -3.45 9.31 -6.20
N GLY A 223 -3.68 10.57 -6.59
CA GLY A 223 -3.02 11.73 -6.00
C GLY A 223 -3.63 12.20 -4.68
N VAL A 224 -4.80 11.72 -4.27
CA VAL A 224 -5.52 12.23 -3.09
C VAL A 224 -4.79 11.93 -1.79
N VAL A 225 -4.23 10.72 -1.65
CA VAL A 225 -3.49 10.31 -0.45
C VAL A 225 -2.11 9.83 -0.85
N ALA A 226 -1.08 10.30 -0.15
CA ALA A 226 0.28 9.82 -0.30
C ALA A 226 0.43 8.45 0.38
N LEU A 227 -0.10 7.39 -0.24
CA LEU A 227 -0.29 6.06 0.38
C LEU A 227 0.99 5.50 1.02
N ALA A 228 2.10 5.47 0.27
CA ALA A 228 3.37 4.96 0.77
C ALA A 228 3.95 5.85 1.91
N PRO A 229 4.07 7.19 1.75
CA PRO A 229 4.42 8.06 2.87
C PRO A 229 3.53 7.91 4.11
N LEU A 230 2.21 7.78 3.94
CA LEU A 230 1.27 7.57 5.04
C LEU A 230 1.56 6.28 5.79
N ALA A 231 1.79 5.18 5.09
CA ALA A 231 2.14 3.90 5.71
C ALA A 231 3.46 3.99 6.51
N ILE A 232 4.50 4.62 5.95
CA ILE A 232 5.77 4.76 6.67
C ILE A 232 5.65 5.74 7.85
N ALA A 233 4.86 6.80 7.74
CA ALA A 233 4.54 7.71 8.85
C ALA A 233 3.77 6.99 9.97
N CYS A 234 2.84 6.10 9.62
CA CYS A 234 2.15 5.23 10.56
C CYS A 234 3.11 4.36 11.38
N LEU A 235 4.13 3.77 10.74
CA LEU A 235 5.18 3.00 11.43
C LEU A 235 6.00 3.88 12.38
N ALA A 236 6.41 5.05 11.91
CA ALA A 236 7.20 5.99 12.70
C ALA A 236 6.44 6.45 13.95
N LYS A 237 5.17 6.85 13.81
CA LYS A 237 4.31 7.26 14.92
C LYS A 237 4.07 6.13 15.92
N ALA A 238 3.84 4.91 15.44
CA ALA A 238 3.67 3.73 16.30
C ALA A 238 4.93 3.40 17.13
N ASN A 239 6.11 3.84 16.69
CA ASN A 239 7.39 3.64 17.39
C ASN A 239 7.90 4.92 18.08
N GLY A 240 7.03 5.91 18.29
CA GLY A 240 7.34 7.10 19.08
C GLY A 240 8.15 8.18 18.36
N ILE A 241 8.31 8.10 17.04
CA ILE A 241 8.84 9.22 16.25
C ILE A 241 7.69 10.20 15.99
N PRO A 242 7.80 11.48 16.41
CA PRO A 242 6.76 12.46 16.16
C PRO A 242 6.55 12.69 14.66
N VAL A 243 5.28 12.73 14.25
CA VAL A 243 4.85 13.07 12.89
C VAL A 243 4.07 14.37 12.98
N GLU A 244 4.70 15.47 12.58
CA GLU A 244 4.15 16.83 12.65
C GLU A 244 4.09 17.42 11.24
N VAL A 245 3.10 17.00 10.46
CA VAL A 245 2.84 17.52 9.11
C VAL A 245 1.35 17.77 8.97
N GLU A 246 0.97 19.03 8.74
CA GLU A 246 -0.41 19.41 8.43
C GLU A 246 -0.62 19.32 6.92
N THR A 247 -1.33 18.29 6.46
CA THR A 247 -1.61 18.08 5.04
C THR A 247 -2.79 17.15 4.80
N ASP A 248 -3.60 17.45 3.78
CA ASP A 248 -4.72 16.59 3.36
C ASP A 248 -4.24 15.28 2.69
N TYR A 249 -2.96 15.21 2.27
CA TYR A 249 -2.39 13.98 1.67
C TYR A 249 -2.08 12.88 2.70
N LEU A 250 -2.14 13.20 4.01
CA LEU A 250 -1.90 12.28 5.12
C LEU A 250 -3.06 12.41 6.13
N PRO A 251 -4.23 11.82 5.87
CA PRO A 251 -5.39 11.98 6.73
C PRO A 251 -5.09 11.61 8.18
N GLU A 252 -5.31 12.58 9.09
CA GLU A 252 -4.85 12.50 10.48
C GLU A 252 -5.44 11.30 11.23
N ALA A 253 -6.72 11.01 11.05
CA ALA A 253 -7.34 9.87 11.72
C ALA A 253 -6.78 8.50 11.26
N LEU A 254 -6.33 8.38 10.00
CA LEU A 254 -5.63 7.18 9.50
C LEU A 254 -4.24 7.06 10.09
N LEU A 255 -3.52 8.19 10.17
CA LEU A 255 -2.20 8.25 10.79
C LEU A 255 -2.26 7.86 12.28
N ASP A 256 -3.30 8.33 12.97
CA ASP A 256 -3.49 8.19 14.42
C ASP A 256 -4.17 6.88 14.79
N PHE A 257 -4.69 6.16 13.80
CA PHE A 257 -5.45 4.94 13.97
C PHE A 257 -6.64 5.15 14.92
N ALA A 258 -7.44 6.18 14.61
CA ALA A 258 -8.49 6.70 15.47
C ALA A 258 -9.65 5.71 15.73
N TRP A 259 -9.83 4.72 14.86
CA TRP A 259 -10.91 3.71 14.95
C TRP A 259 -10.53 2.43 15.71
N ARG A 260 -9.41 2.44 16.45
CA ARG A 260 -8.91 1.25 17.17
C ARG A 260 -9.99 0.51 17.98
N ASP A 261 -10.95 1.24 18.54
CA ASP A 261 -11.99 0.70 19.42
C ASP A 261 -13.39 0.63 18.76
N GLU A 262 -13.49 0.96 17.47
CA GLU A 262 -14.77 1.03 16.73
C GLU A 262 -15.07 -0.26 15.95
N PHE A 263 -14.04 -1.06 15.64
CA PHE A 263 -14.18 -2.31 14.89
C PHE A 263 -13.49 -3.46 15.61
N ASP A 264 -14.17 -4.60 15.71
CA ASP A 264 -13.55 -5.85 16.20
C ASP A 264 -12.50 -6.35 15.19
N ALA A 265 -11.25 -6.43 15.64
CA ALA A 265 -10.11 -7.01 14.90
C ALA A 265 -10.26 -8.53 14.71
#